data_AF-X1DIW1-F1
#
_entry.id   AF-X1DIW1-F1
#
_cell.length_a   1.000
_cell.length_b   1.000
_cell.length_c   1.000
_cell.angle_alpha   90.00
_cell.angle_beta   90.00
_cell.angle_gamma   90.00
#
_symmetry.space_group_name_H-M   'P 1'
#
loop_
_entity.id
_entity.type
_entity.pdbx_description
1 polymer ?
#
loop_
_entity_poly.entity_id
_entity_poly.type
_entity_poly.pdbx_seq_one_letter_code
_entity_poly.pdbx_strand_id
1 'polypeptide(L)'
;HESLNMAAIFKLPVIYICENNMYAISMRSADSVSCKDVGKRSCAYGIPGHIIDGSDPVEVYNAVKKAAGHARDSRGPCSNQ
;
A
#
# COMPACT_ATOMS: atom_id res chain seq x y z
N HIS A 1 0.47 9.80 5.93
CA HIS A 1 -0.44 10.81 5.34
C HIS A 1 0.33 11.82 4.50
N GLU A 2 1.29 12.57 5.06
CA GLU A 2 2.07 13.57 4.31
C GLU A 2 2.88 12.99 3.14
N SER A 3 3.58 11.87 3.37
CA SER A 3 4.35 11.20 2.30
C SER A 3 3.48 10.76 1.12
N LEU A 4 2.33 10.12 1.39
CA LEU A 4 1.35 9.70 0.38
C LEU A 4 0.87 10.90 -0.45
N ASN A 5 0.53 12.01 0.23
CA ASN A 5 0.06 13.22 -0.43
C ASN A 5 1.14 13.83 -1.35
N MET A 6 2.38 13.96 -0.85
CA MET A 6 3.49 14.45 -1.66
C MET A 6 3.79 13.55 -2.86
N ALA A 7 3.79 12.23 -2.67
CA ALA A 7 4.01 11.28 -3.75
C ALA A 7 2.93 11.37 -4.83
N ALA A 8 1.67 11.58 -4.44
CA ALA A 8 0.56 11.76 -5.37
C ALA A 8 0.70 13.07 -6.16
N ILE A 9 0.96 14.21 -5.50
CA ILE A 9 1.10 15.53 -6.15
C ILE A 9 2.25 15.53 -7.14
N PHE A 10 3.42 15.03 -6.74
CA PHE A 10 4.62 15.03 -7.58
C PHE A 10 4.72 13.83 -8.51
N LYS A 11 3.71 12.94 -8.52
CA LYS A 11 3.69 11.69 -9.30
C LYS A 11 5.00 10.89 -9.14
N LEU A 12 5.47 10.76 -7.90
CA LEU A 12 6.75 10.10 -7.62
C LEU A 12 6.66 8.59 -7.90
N PRO A 13 7.74 7.96 -8.40
CA PRO A 13 7.80 6.53 -8.66
C PRO A 13 8.01 5.74 -7.35
N VAL A 14 7.03 5.80 -6.45
CA VAL A 14 7.10 5.20 -5.10
C VAL A 14 6.08 4.07 -4.98
N ILE A 15 6.50 2.97 -4.37
CA ILE A 15 5.64 1.85 -3.99
C ILE A 15 5.49 1.86 -2.47
N TYR A 16 4.26 1.99 -1.98
CA TYR A 16 3.96 1.82 -0.56
C TYR A 16 3.56 0.38 -0.27
N ILE A 17 4.22 -0.28 0.68
CA ILE A 17 3.87 -1.64 1.12
C ILE A 17 3.40 -1.56 2.56
N CYS A 18 2.20 -2.05 2.83
CA CYS A 18 1.59 -2.06 4.15
C CYS A 18 1.43 -3.50 4.63
N GLU A 19 2.43 -4.04 5.32
CA GLU A 19 2.32 -5.35 5.98
C GLU A 19 1.32 -5.25 7.13
N ASN A 20 0.32 -6.14 7.15
CA ASN A 20 -0.74 -6.13 8.15
C ASN A 20 -0.96 -7.51 8.75
N ASN A 21 -0.12 -7.88 9.70
CA ASN A 21 -0.26 -9.06 10.55
C ASN A 21 -1.32 -8.93 11.66
N MET A 22 -2.17 -7.90 11.62
CA MET A 22 -3.28 -7.62 12.56
C MET A 22 -2.87 -7.12 13.95
N TYR A 23 -1.58 -6.91 14.23
CA TYR A 23 -1.10 -6.44 15.53
C TYR A 23 -0.05 -5.33 15.42
N ALA A 24 0.00 -4.48 16.43
CA ALA A 24 1.08 -3.53 16.68
C ALA A 24 1.57 -3.74 18.12
N ILE A 25 2.68 -4.45 18.29
CA ILE A 25 3.25 -4.88 19.59
C ILE A 25 2.26 -5.74 20.40
N SER A 26 1.40 -5.11 21.20
CA SER A 26 0.41 -5.77 22.04
C SER A 26 -1.03 -5.34 21.71
N MET A 27 -1.20 -4.42 20.75
CA MET A 27 -2.49 -3.84 20.39
C MET A 27 -3.02 -4.48 19.10
N ARG A 28 -4.28 -4.90 19.10
CA ARG A 28 -4.92 -5.41 17.88
C ARG A 28 -5.24 -4.27 16.93
N SER A 29 -5.17 -4.54 15.63
CA SER A 29 -5.54 -3.55 14.60
C SER A 29 -6.96 -3.03 14.79
N ALA A 30 -7.91 -3.92 15.10
CA ALA A 30 -9.32 -3.55 15.35
C ALA A 30 -9.53 -2.55 16.50
N ASP A 31 -8.62 -2.49 17.47
CA ASP A 31 -8.71 -1.60 18.63
C ASP A 31 -7.96 -0.27 18.40
N SER A 32 -7.12 -0.20 17.37
CA SER A 32 -6.20 0.91 17.08
C SER A 32 -6.52 1.67 15.79
N VAL A 33 -7.23 1.04 14.86
CA VAL A 33 -7.63 1.66 13.60
C VAL A 33 -9.12 1.46 13.34
N SER A 34 -9.81 2.53 12.95
CA SER A 34 -11.25 2.51 12.65
C SER A 34 -11.59 1.84 11.31
N CYS A 35 -10.58 1.62 10.45
CA CYS A 35 -10.74 0.99 9.16
C CYS A 35 -10.25 -0.46 9.19
N LYS A 36 -11.02 -1.37 8.61
CA LYS A 36 -10.67 -2.78 8.49
C LYS A 36 -9.38 -3.01 7.68
N ASP A 37 -9.24 -2.27 6.58
CA ASP A 37 -8.12 -2.42 5.65
C ASP A 37 -7.32 -1.11 5.57
N VAL A 38 -6.12 -1.09 6.18
CA VAL A 38 -5.28 0.11 6.28
C VAL A 38 -4.80 0.60 4.91
N GLY A 39 -4.51 -0.32 4.01
CA GLY A 39 -4.11 -0.11 2.62
C GLY A 39 -5.15 0.58 1.77
N LYS A 40 -6.45 0.52 2.14
CA LYS A 40 -7.48 1.33 1.46
C LYS A 40 -7.26 2.82 1.67
N ARG A 41 -6.48 3.26 2.66
CA ARG A 41 -6.23 4.70 2.90
C ARG A 41 -5.52 5.38 1.73
N SER A 42 -4.80 4.65 0.88
CA SER A 42 -4.13 5.20 -0.29
C SER A 42 -5.12 5.75 -1.34
N CYS A 43 -6.34 5.20 -1.40
CA CYS A 43 -7.36 5.63 -2.37
C CYS A 43 -7.79 7.09 -2.14
N ALA A 44 -7.78 7.56 -0.90
CA ALA A 44 -8.10 8.94 -0.55
C ALA A 44 -7.10 9.95 -1.14
N TYR A 45 -5.91 9.50 -1.52
CA TYR A 45 -4.86 10.29 -2.17
C TYR A 45 -4.80 10.07 -3.69
N GLY A 46 -5.76 9.35 -4.27
CA GLY A 46 -5.74 8.98 -5.69
C GLY A 46 -4.65 7.97 -6.05
N ILE A 47 -4.07 7.29 -5.06
CA ILE A 47 -3.01 6.30 -5.27
C ILE A 47 -3.67 4.93 -5.49
N PRO A 48 -3.47 4.27 -6.64
CA PRO A 48 -4.01 2.94 -6.90
C PRO A 48 -3.37 1.92 -5.96
N GLY A 49 -4.20 1.02 -5.42
CA GLY A 49 -3.68 -0.05 -4.59
C GLY A 49 -4.47 -1.34 -4.58
N HIS A 50 -3.79 -2.40 -4.14
CA HIS A 50 -4.31 -3.76 -4.08
C HIS A 50 -4.06 -4.37 -2.70
N ILE A 51 -4.99 -5.20 -2.24
CA ILE A 51 -4.82 -6.04 -1.05
C ILE A 51 -4.58 -7.47 -1.56
N ILE A 52 -3.56 -8.14 -1.05
CA ILE A 52 -3.15 -9.48 -1.47
C ILE A 52 -3.02 -10.41 -0.26
N ASP A 53 -2.93 -11.73 -0.49
CA ASP A 53 -2.49 -12.64 0.56
C ASP A 53 -0.97 -12.51 0.77
N GLY A 54 -0.57 -11.85 1.86
CA GLY A 54 0.83 -11.70 2.26
C GLY A 54 1.52 -13.03 2.60
N SER A 55 0.76 -14.12 2.78
CA SER A 55 1.28 -15.46 3.06
C SER A 55 1.67 -16.21 1.79
N ASP A 56 1.19 -15.78 0.62
CA ASP A 56 1.57 -16.36 -0.68
C ASP A 56 2.74 -15.55 -1.29
N PRO A 57 3.97 -16.08 -1.26
CA PRO A 57 5.13 -15.38 -1.81
C PRO A 57 5.05 -15.15 -3.33
N VAL A 58 4.31 -15.99 -4.06
CA VAL A 58 4.10 -15.83 -5.51
C VAL A 58 3.14 -14.67 -5.77
N GLU A 59 2.07 -14.54 -4.99
CA GLU A 59 1.14 -13.42 -5.07
C GLU A 59 1.84 -12.09 -4.73
N VAL A 60 2.62 -12.07 -3.64
CA VAL A 60 3.44 -10.92 -3.24
C VAL A 60 4.41 -10.52 -4.34
N TYR A 61 5.14 -11.48 -4.91
CA TYR A 61 6.08 -11.22 -6.00
C TYR A 61 5.38 -10.60 -7.22
N ASN A 62 4.24 -11.16 -7.63
CA ASN A 62 3.49 -10.68 -8.79
C ASN A 62 2.93 -9.26 -8.56
N ALA A 63 2.40 -8.99 -7.36
CA ALA A 63 1.88 -7.68 -7.00
C ALA A 63 2.97 -6.60 -6.97
N VAL A 64 4.12 -6.92 -6.37
CA VAL A 64 5.28 -6.01 -6.33
C VAL A 64 5.85 -5.81 -7.74
N LYS A 65 5.93 -6.86 -8.57
CA LYS A 65 6.39 -6.75 -9.96
C LYS A 65 5.50 -5.82 -10.79
N LYS A 66 4.17 -5.93 -10.64
CA LYS A 66 3.20 -5.05 -11.29
C LYS A 66 3.32 -3.61 -10.81
N ALA A 67 3.45 -3.40 -9.50
CA ALA A 67 3.66 -2.09 -8.88
C ALA A 67 4.97 -1.44 -9.34
N ALA A 68 6.05 -2.22 -9.44
CA ALA A 68 7.34 -1.76 -9.94
C ALA A 68 7.28 -1.35 -11.42
N GLY A 69 6.54 -2.09 -12.25
CA GLY A 69 6.25 -1.66 -13.63
C GLY A 69 5.51 -0.33 -13.65
N HIS A 70 4.46 -0.17 -12.84
CA HIS A 70 3.70 1.07 -12.76
C HIS A 70 4.55 2.28 -12.38
N ALA A 71 5.37 2.15 -11.33
CA ALA A 71 6.25 3.21 -10.86
C ALA A 71 7.32 3.58 -11.90
N ARG A 72 7.92 2.58 -12.58
CA ARG A 72 8.95 2.80 -13.60
C ARG A 72 8.41 3.48 -14.86
N ASP A 73 7.16 3.21 -15.23
CA ASP A 73 6.50 3.85 -16.37
C ASP A 73 6.10 5.31 -16.09
N SER A 74 6.57 5.91 -14.99
CA SER A 74 6.24 7.27 -14.55
C SER A 74 4.73 7.52 -14.38
N ARG A 75 3.96 6.47 -14.06
CA ARG A 75 2.50 6.58 -13.87
C ARG A 75 2.11 7.12 -12.49
N GLY A 76 3.08 7.42 -11.64
CA GLY A 76 2.90 7.91 -10.28
C GLY A 76 3.04 6.79 -9.24
N PRO A 77 2.67 7.07 -7.98
CA PRO A 77 2.81 6.12 -6.89
C PRO A 77 1.76 5.01 -6.97
N CYS A 78 2.04 3.88 -6.34
CA CYS A 78 1.07 2.81 -6.12
C CYS A 78 1.26 2.18 -4.74
N SER A 79 0.24 1.46 -4.24
CA SER A 79 0.28 0.86 -2.91
C SER A 79 -0.17 -0.60 -2.89
N ASN A 80 0.49 -1.44 -2.12
CA ASN A 80 0.07 -2.81 -1.83
C ASN A 80 -0.11 -2.98 -0.31
N GLN A 81 -1.08 -3.77 0.10
CA GLN A 81 -1.26 -4.23 1.49
C GLN A 81 -1.30 -5.75 1.52
#